data_AF-A0A259IAB9-F1
#
_entry.id   AF-A0A259IAB9-F1
#
_cell.length_a   1.000
_cell.length_b   1.000
_cell.length_c   1.000
_cell.angle_alpha   90.00
_cell.angle_beta   90.00
_cell.angle_gamma   90.00
#
_symmetry.space_group_name_H-M   'P 1'
#
loop_
_entity.id
_entity.type
_entity.pdbx_description
1 polymer ?
#
loop_
_entity_poly.entity_id
_entity_poly.type
_entity_poly.pdbx_seq_one_letter_code
_entity_poly.pdbx_strand_id
1 'polypeptide(L)' 'NPAGATALSTLIERCDPLGIAVIPLEPRLDDFNSDLTAYGHGRLAAAIRVQLSAADAVRFLKE' A
#
# COMPACT_ATOMS: atom_id res chain seq x y z
N ASN A 1 10.54 -7.12 -0.04
CA ASN A 1 11.30 -8.37 0.26
C ASN A 1 10.63 -9.58 -0.41
N PRO A 2 11.28 -10.77 -0.50
CA PRO A 2 10.70 -11.94 -1.17
C PRO A 2 9.36 -12.43 -0.58
N ALA A 3 9.17 -12.32 0.74
CA ALA A 3 7.92 -12.71 1.39
C ALA A 3 6.75 -11.83 0.92
N GLY A 4 6.98 -10.52 0.79
CA GLY A 4 5.98 -9.57 0.26
C GLY A 4 5.60 -9.87 -1.18
N ALA A 5 6.57 -10.21 -2.04
CA ALA A 5 6.32 -10.58 -3.42
C ALA A 5 5.46 -11.86 -3.52
N THR A 6 5.79 -12.89 -2.74
CA THR A 6 5.00 -14.14 -2.69
C THR A 6 3.58 -13.88 -2.21
N ALA A 7 3.40 -13.07 -1.15
CA ALA A 7 2.08 -12.70 -0.64
C ALA A 7 1.24 -11.96 -1.67
N LEU A 8 1.85 -11.01 -2.41
CA LEU A 8 1.18 -10.29 -3.49
C LEU A 8 0.73 -11.24 -4.61
N SER A 9 1.59 -12.15 -5.07
CA SER A 9 1.22 -13.14 -6.09
C SER A 9 0.04 -14.01 -5.65
N THR A 10 0.07 -14.52 -4.42
CA THR A 10 -1.05 -15.32 -3.88
C THR A 10 -2.35 -14.52 -3.79
N LEU A 11 -2.29 -13.22 -3.47
CA LEU A 11 -3.48 -12.36 -3.46
C LEU A 11 -4.03 -12.16 -4.87
N ILE A 12 -3.16 -11.89 -5.85
CA ILE A 12 -3.56 -11.75 -7.25
C ILE A 12 -4.27 -13.00 -7.75
N GLU A 13 -3.68 -14.19 -7.53
CA GLU A 13 -4.27 -15.48 -7.95
C GLU A 13 -5.67 -15.71 -7.36
N ARG A 14 -5.91 -15.26 -6.12
CA ARG A 14 -7.21 -15.42 -5.45
C ARG A 14 -8.24 -14.39 -5.90
N CYS A 15 -7.79 -13.18 -6.23
CA CYS A 15 -8.65 -12.06 -6.57
C CYS A 15 -9.08 -12.06 -8.04
N ASP A 16 -8.22 -12.55 -8.94
CA ASP A 16 -8.48 -12.63 -10.39
C ASP A 16 -9.83 -13.29 -10.74
N PRO A 17 -10.16 -14.51 -10.28
CA PRO A 17 -11.45 -15.14 -10.61
C PRO A 17 -12.66 -14.44 -9.97
N LEU A 18 -12.45 -13.55 -8.99
CA LEU A 18 -13.50 -12.78 -8.33
C LEU A 18 -13.69 -11.39 -8.95
N GLY A 19 -12.88 -11.02 -9.94
CA GLY A 19 -12.89 -9.67 -10.53
C GLY A 19 -12.48 -8.58 -9.53
N ILE A 20 -11.70 -8.92 -8.52
CA ILE A 20 -11.23 -7.98 -7.50
C ILE A 20 -9.89 -7.40 -7.96
N ALA A 21 -9.81 -6.07 -8.11
CA ALA A 21 -8.57 -5.39 -8.44
C ALA A 21 -7.62 -5.39 -7.23
N VAL A 22 -6.37 -5.83 -7.45
CA VAL A 22 -5.28 -5.76 -6.46
C VAL A 22 -4.36 -4.60 -6.83
N ILE A 23 -4.22 -3.63 -5.92
CA ILE A 23 -3.34 -2.47 -6.08
C ILE A 23 -2.25 -2.56 -5.00
N PRO A 24 -1.01 -2.97 -5.34
CA PRO A 24 0.07 -2.98 -4.37
C PRO A 24 0.49 -1.56 -3.98
N LEU A 25 0.85 -1.38 -2.72
CA LEU A 25 1.46 -0.14 -2.23
C LEU A 25 2.95 -0.38 -2.01
N GLU A 26 3.76 0.58 -2.42
CA GLU A 26 5.21 0.51 -2.33
C GLU A 26 5.74 1.45 -1.24
N PRO A 27 6.56 0.95 -0.31
CA PRO A 27 7.32 1.78 0.62
C PRO A 27 8.46 2.52 -0.10
N ARG A 28 8.95 3.61 0.50
CA ARG A 28 10.12 4.36 -0.03
C ARG A 28 11.44 3.79 0.47
N LEU A 29 11.46 3.27 1.69
CA LEU A 29 12.57 2.54 2.29
C LEU A 29 12.31 1.03 2.19
N ASP A 30 12.70 0.25 3.21
CA ASP A 30 12.54 -1.20 3.19
C ASP A 30 11.10 -1.64 3.46
N ASP A 31 10.42 -0.97 4.40
CA ASP A 31 9.01 -1.17 4.72
C ASP A 31 8.35 0.12 5.22
N PHE A 32 7.02 0.10 5.38
CA PHE A 32 6.28 1.26 5.87
C PHE A 32 6.64 1.63 7.33
N ASN A 33 7.14 0.69 8.13
CA ASN A 33 7.62 0.98 9.49
C ASN A 33 8.91 1.82 9.45
N SER A 34 9.80 1.51 8.51
CA SER A 34 11.02 2.26 8.23
C SER A 34 10.68 3.66 7.73
N ASP A 35 9.72 3.77 6.80
CA ASP A 35 9.23 5.07 6.34
C ASP A 35 8.60 5.89 7.48
N LEU A 36 7.79 5.26 8.33
CA LEU A 36 7.18 5.90 9.48
C LEU A 36 8.24 6.45 10.44
N THR A 37 9.25 5.64 10.74
CA THR A 37 10.34 6.01 11.65
C THR A 37 11.21 7.13 11.08
N ALA A 38 11.52 7.11 9.78
CA ALA A 38 12.39 8.08 9.13
C ALA A 38 11.69 9.40 8.78
N TYR A 39 10.41 9.35 8.40
CA TYR A 39 9.71 10.49 7.80
C TYR A 39 8.50 10.99 8.60
N GLY A 40 8.03 10.20 9.56
CA GLY A 40 6.85 10.53 10.37
C GLY A 40 5.53 10.35 9.63
N HIS A 41 4.44 10.38 10.41
CA HIS A 41 3.09 10.08 9.95
C HIS A 41 2.63 10.94 8.75
N GLY A 42 2.80 12.26 8.81
CA GLY A 42 2.30 13.15 7.76
C GLY A 42 2.93 12.89 6.39
N ARG A 43 4.25 12.64 6.36
CA ARG A 43 4.98 12.38 5.11
C ARG A 43 4.70 10.96 4.58
N LEU A 44 4.52 9.99 5.47
CA LEU A 44 4.05 8.65 5.10
C LEU A 44 2.64 8.70 4.50
N ALA A 45 1.70 9.38 5.16
CA ALA A 45 0.33 9.52 4.69
C ALA A 45 0.25 10.20 3.31
N ALA A 46 1.03 11.27 3.09
CA ALA A 46 1.12 11.93 1.78
C ALA A 46 1.69 11.00 0.69
N ALA A 47 2.66 10.15 1.04
CA ALA A 47 3.25 9.18 0.11
C ALA A 47 2.30 8.03 -0.25
N ILE A 48 1.47 7.57 0.70
CA ILE A 48 0.45 6.55 0.46
C ILE A 48 -0.74 7.13 -0.33
N ARG A 49 -1.12 8.39 -0.06
CA ARG A 49 -2.26 9.05 -0.70
C ARG A 49 -2.21 9.04 -2.22
N VAL A 50 -1.02 9.16 -2.81
CA VAL A 50 -0.84 9.17 -4.27
C VAL A 50 -0.89 7.78 -4.92
N GLN A 51 -0.85 6.72 -4.11
CA GLN A 51 -0.91 5.32 -4.58
C GLN A 51 -2.31 4.72 -4.44
N LEU A 52 -3.15 5.28 -3.56
CA LEU A 52 -4.53 4.83 -3.36
C LEU A 52 -5.45 5.32 -4.47
N SER A 53 -6.56 4.61 -4.65
CA SER A 53 -7.71 5.17 -5.36
C SER A 53 -8.19 6.44 -4.66
N ALA A 54 -8.76 7.39 -5.41
CA ALA A 54 -9.25 8.64 -4.81
C ALA A 54 -10.29 8.40 -3.71
N ALA A 55 -11.15 7.37 -3.89
CA ALA A 55 -12.16 7.01 -2.90
C ALA A 55 -11.53 6.48 -1.59
N ASP A 56 -10.50 5.64 -1.70
CA ASP A 56 -9.81 5.08 -0.53
C ASP A 56 -8.97 6.14 0.18
N ALA A 57 -8.28 7.00 -0.56
CA ALA A 57 -7.55 8.13 -0.02
C ALA A 57 -8.45 9.02 0.86
N VAL A 58 -9.64 9.37 0.36
CA VAL A 58 -10.63 10.18 1.10
C VAL A 58 -11.18 9.43 2.31
N ARG A 59 -11.40 8.12 2.19
CA ARG A 59 -11.96 7.29 3.27
C ARG A 59 -10.98 7.08 4.42
N PHE A 60 -9.72 6.79 4.12
CA PHE A 60 -8.76 6.26 5.09
C PHE A 60 -7.67 7.24 5.54
N LEU A 61 -7.33 8.26 4.74
CA LEU A 61 -6.24 9.18 5.05
C LEU A 61 -6.74 10.56 5.48
N LYS A 62 -7.76 10.59 6.35
CA LYS A 62 -8.28 11.83 6.92
C LYS A 62 -7.21 12.56 7.74
N GLU A 63 -7.28 13.88 7.72
CA GLU A 63 -6.37 14.78 8.41
C GLU A 63 -6.49 14.69 9.94
#